data_AF-A0A2S0URB6-F1
#
_entry.id   AF-A0A2S0URB6-F1
#
_cell.length_a   1.000
_cell.length_b   1.000
_cell.length_c   1.000
_cell.angle_alpha   90.00
_cell.angle_beta   90.00
_cell.angle_gamma   90.00
#
_symmetry.space_group_name_H-M   'P 1'
#
loop_
_entity.id
_entity.type
_entity.pdbx_description
1 polymer ?
#
loop_
_entity_poly.entity_id
_entity_poly.type
_entity_poly.pdbx_seq_one_letter_code
_entity_poly.pdbx_strand_id
1 'polypeptide(L)'
;MCNACGNPAVPGHWTEAGAATPGDRLRARFHRARVLDAILRPYGLTAHDGGVVPGIQVGTMAGASSIVQNLSEVWAEAERLNGTPIDPLDPRYLNDD
;
A
#
# COMPACT_ATOMS: atom_id res chain seq x y z
N MET A 1 -16.53 3.05 -9.20
CA MET A 1 -16.62 2.30 -7.92
C MET A 1 -17.06 3.24 -6.82
N CYS A 2 -17.80 2.77 -5.82
CA CYS A 2 -18.13 3.57 -4.64
C CYS A 2 -16.85 3.99 -3.92
N ASN A 3 -16.68 5.28 -3.66
CA ASN A 3 -15.48 5.84 -3.02
C ASN A 3 -15.23 5.27 -1.61
N ALA A 4 -16.31 5.08 -0.84
CA ALA A 4 -16.22 4.63 0.55
C ALA A 4 -15.90 3.13 0.70
N CYS A 5 -16.42 2.27 -0.18
CA CYS A 5 -16.37 0.81 0.03
C CYS A 5 -15.76 0.01 -1.14
N GLY A 6 -15.32 0.69 -2.19
CA GLY A 6 -14.63 0.06 -3.32
C GLY A 6 -15.47 -0.95 -4.11
N ASN A 7 -16.81 -0.86 -4.07
CA ASN A 7 -17.70 -1.76 -4.81
C ASN A 7 -18.24 -1.12 -6.11
N PRO A 8 -18.37 -1.88 -7.23
CA PRO A 8 -17.77 -3.20 -7.48
C PRO A 8 -16.25 -3.13 -7.51
N ALA A 9 -15.56 -4.24 -7.27
CA ALA A 9 -14.09 -4.30 -7.27
C ALA A 9 -13.52 -3.99 -8.67
N VAL A 10 -12.36 -3.33 -8.75
CA VAL A 10 -11.56 -3.32 -9.98
C VAL A 10 -11.11 -4.76 -10.23
N PRO A 11 -11.37 -5.35 -11.41
CA PRO A 11 -10.72 -6.61 -11.78
C PRO A 11 -9.21 -6.39 -11.78
N GLY A 12 -8.45 -7.09 -10.92
CA GLY A 12 -6.98 -7.12 -11.05
C GLY A 12 -6.13 -7.04 -9.79
N HIS A 13 -6.68 -6.78 -8.60
CA HIS A 13 -5.88 -6.78 -7.37
C HIS A 13 -5.95 -8.10 -6.61
N TRP A 14 -5.01 -9.01 -6.90
CA TRP A 14 -4.87 -10.30 -6.22
C TRP A 14 -4.77 -10.17 -4.69
N THR A 15 -4.24 -9.05 -4.17
CA THR A 15 -4.15 -8.76 -2.73
C THR A 15 -5.51 -8.64 -2.04
N GLU A 16 -6.59 -8.44 -2.81
CA GLU A 16 -7.97 -8.33 -2.31
C GLU A 16 -8.81 -9.55 -2.70
N ALA A 17 -8.18 -10.57 -3.30
CA ALA A 17 -8.84 -11.83 -3.63
C ALA A 17 -9.34 -12.49 -2.33
N GLY A 18 -10.66 -12.60 -2.17
CA GLY A 18 -11.31 -13.14 -0.97
C GLY A 18 -12.16 -12.14 -0.19
N ALA A 19 -12.11 -10.84 -0.52
CA ALA A 19 -12.94 -9.83 0.13
C ALA A 19 -14.40 -9.83 -0.41
N ALA A 20 -15.24 -10.69 0.15
CA ALA A 20 -16.61 -10.92 -0.31
C ALA A 20 -17.54 -9.71 -0.07
N THR A 21 -17.46 -9.07 1.10
CA THR A 21 -18.34 -7.95 1.45
C THR A 21 -17.65 -6.59 1.26
N PRO A 22 -18.41 -5.48 1.17
CA PRO A 22 -17.83 -4.13 1.18
C PRO A 22 -16.97 -3.85 2.40
N GLY A 23 -17.34 -4.38 3.57
CA GLY A 23 -16.57 -4.25 4.79
C GLY A 23 -15.23 -5.01 4.73
N ASP A 24 -15.23 -6.21 4.17
CA ASP A 24 -13.99 -6.99 4.01
C ASP A 24 -13.02 -6.30 3.06
N ARG A 25 -13.52 -5.68 1.99
CA ARG A 25 -12.69 -4.90 1.06
C ARG A 25 -12.04 -3.70 1.74
N LEU A 26 -12.80 -2.98 2.56
CA LEU A 26 -12.27 -1.85 3.31
C LEU A 26 -11.20 -2.30 4.32
N ARG A 27 -11.42 -3.40 5.04
CA ARG A 27 -10.41 -3.98 5.94
C ARG A 27 -9.16 -4.43 5.19
N ALA A 28 -9.31 -5.08 4.04
CA ALA A 28 -8.19 -5.53 3.21
C ALA A 28 -7.35 -4.34 2.71
N ARG A 29 -7.99 -3.24 2.29
CA ARG A 29 -7.30 -2.00 1.91
C ARG A 29 -6.45 -1.44 3.04
N PHE A 30 -7.03 -1.25 4.22
CA PHE A 30 -6.28 -0.70 5.37
C PHE A 30 -5.20 -1.67 5.87
N HIS A 31 -5.46 -2.98 5.83
CA HIS A 31 -4.47 -3.98 6.18
C HIS A 31 -3.26 -3.92 5.23
N ARG A 32 -3.50 -3.85 3.91
CA ARG A 32 -2.44 -3.68 2.91
C ARG A 32 -1.61 -2.43 3.19
N ALA A 33 -2.24 -1.27 3.41
CA ALA A 33 -1.52 -0.04 3.72
C ALA A 33 -0.65 -0.18 4.97
N ARG A 34 -1.15 -0.84 6.03
CA ARG A 34 -0.38 -1.08 7.26
C ARG A 34 0.83 -1.98 7.05
N VAL A 35 0.70 -3.05 6.24
CA VAL A 35 1.83 -3.93 5.91
C VAL A 35 2.89 -3.16 5.12
N LEU A 36 2.47 -2.37 4.13
CA LEU A 36 3.38 -1.53 3.35
C LEU A 36 4.09 -0.49 4.22
N ASP A 37 3.38 0.13 5.15
CA ASP A 37 3.97 1.11 6.06
C ASP A 37 5.08 0.49 6.92
N ALA A 38 4.88 -0.74 7.40
CA ALA A 38 5.90 -1.47 8.15
C ALA A 38 7.17 -1.74 7.31
N ILE A 39 7.01 -2.07 6.03
CA ILE A 39 8.12 -2.30 5.09
C ILE A 39 8.83 -1.01 4.69
N LEU A 40 8.10 0.10 4.53
CA LEU A 40 8.66 1.36 4.03
C LEU A 40 9.32 2.20 5.12
N ARG A 41 8.90 2.08 6.39
CA ARG A 41 9.43 2.86 7.52
C ARG A 41 10.96 2.83 7.67
N PRO A 42 11.64 1.67 7.56
CA PRO A 42 13.10 1.60 7.63
C PRO A 42 13.83 2.44 6.56
N TYR A 43 13.15 2.81 5.48
CA TYR A 43 13.68 3.63 4.39
C TYR A 43 13.30 5.12 4.52
N GLY A 44 12.71 5.54 5.64
CA GLY A 44 12.23 6.92 5.81
C GLY A 44 11.01 7.25 4.94
N LEU A 45 10.30 6.21 4.49
CA LEU A 45 9.07 6.31 3.71
C LEU A 45 7.87 5.82 4.52
N THR A 46 6.67 6.23 4.11
CA THR A 46 5.41 5.85 4.74
C THR A 46 4.40 5.40 3.70
N ALA A 47 3.49 4.49 4.07
CA ALA A 47 2.31 4.17 3.26
C ALA A 47 1.03 4.32 4.09
N HIS A 48 0.01 4.94 3.48
CA HIS A 48 -1.28 5.14 4.12
C HIS A 48 -2.43 5.00 3.13
N ASP A 49 -3.59 4.50 3.57
CA ASP A 49 -4.85 4.61 2.82
C ASP A 49 -5.75 5.55 3.61
N GLY A 50 -6.00 6.74 3.05
CA GLY A 50 -6.78 7.79 3.70
C GLY A 50 -8.29 7.55 3.71
N GLY A 51 -8.78 6.45 3.12
CA GLY A 51 -10.19 6.06 3.08
C GLY A 51 -11.10 6.93 2.20
N VAL A 52 -10.73 8.19 1.97
CA VAL A 52 -11.51 9.18 1.20
C VAL A 52 -11.07 9.28 -0.25
N VAL A 53 -9.77 9.14 -0.54
CA VAL A 53 -9.25 9.13 -1.91
C VAL A 53 -8.79 7.70 -2.22
N PRO A 54 -9.26 7.09 -3.32
CA PRO A 54 -8.80 5.75 -3.69
C PRO A 54 -7.31 5.73 -4.00
N GLY A 55 -6.62 4.73 -3.44
CA GLY A 55 -5.20 4.49 -3.67
C GLY A 55 -4.40 4.37 -2.37
N ILE A 56 -3.10 4.26 -2.52
CA ILE A 56 -2.12 4.18 -1.45
C ILE A 56 -1.31 5.48 -1.51
N GLN A 57 -1.36 6.27 -0.45
CA GLN A 57 -0.52 7.44 -0.30
C GLN A 57 0.87 7.00 0.14
N VAL A 58 1.87 7.19 -0.72
CA VAL A 58 3.28 7.00 -0.40
C VAL A 58 3.88 8.35 -0.04
N GLY A 59 4.60 8.42 1.07
CA GLY A 59 5.13 9.67 1.60
C GLY A 59 6.56 9.55 2.12
N THR A 60 7.19 10.71 2.31
CA THR A 60 8.49 10.84 2.98
C THR A 60 8.33 11.54 4.33
N MET A 61 9.30 11.37 5.22
CA MET A 61 9.33 12.10 6.50
C MET A 61 9.45 13.63 6.34
N ALA A 62 9.84 14.12 5.15
CA ALA A 62 9.92 15.53 4.82
C ALA A 62 8.59 16.12 4.28
N GLY A 63 7.52 15.30 4.22
CA GLY A 63 6.18 15.74 3.84
C GLY A 63 5.86 15.66 2.33
N ALA A 64 6.78 15.19 1.50
CA ALA A 64 6.45 14.88 0.11
C ALA A 64 5.56 13.64 0.07
N SER A 65 4.48 13.65 -0.73
CA SER A 65 3.63 12.48 -0.91
C SER A 65 2.97 12.41 -2.27
N SER A 66 2.68 11.20 -2.73
CA SER A 66 1.95 10.88 -3.96
C SER A 66 0.94 9.78 -3.69
N ILE A 67 -0.12 9.71 -4.50
CA ILE A 67 -1.12 8.64 -4.41
C ILE A 67 -0.92 7.71 -5.59
N VAL A 68 -0.65 6.43 -5.31
CA VAL A 68 -0.51 5.37 -6.30
C VAL A 68 -1.71 4.43 -6.27
N GLN A 69 -2.01 3.79 -7.38
CA GLN A 69 -3.26 3.02 -7.54
C GLN A 69 -3.11 1.54 -7.21
N ASN A 70 -1.89 1.01 -7.27
CA ASN A 70 -1.64 -0.42 -7.13
C ASN A 70 -0.32 -0.72 -6.43
N LEU A 71 -0.16 -1.97 -6.00
CA LEU A 71 1.04 -2.45 -5.31
C LEU A 71 2.32 -2.32 -6.15
N SER A 72 2.23 -2.53 -7.47
CA SER A 72 3.40 -2.40 -8.35
C SER A 72 3.92 -0.96 -8.39
N GLU A 73 3.01 0.02 -8.44
CA GLU A 73 3.34 1.44 -8.41
C GLU A 73 3.91 1.87 -7.04
N VAL A 74 3.54 1.22 -5.93
CA VAL A 74 4.15 1.49 -4.62
C VAL A 74 5.66 1.27 -4.67
N TRP A 75 6.11 0.16 -5.26
CA TRP A 75 7.54 -0.14 -5.34
C TRP A 75 8.28 0.82 -6.26
N ALA A 76 7.70 1.13 -7.43
CA ALA A 76 8.28 2.09 -8.36
C ALA A 76 8.41 3.49 -7.74
N GLU A 77 7.38 3.95 -7.01
CA GLU A 77 7.40 5.24 -6.35
C GLU A 77 8.35 5.27 -5.15
N ALA A 78 8.39 4.18 -4.38
CA ALA A 78 9.30 4.07 -3.25
C ALA A 78 10.77 4.05 -3.71
N GLU A 79 11.09 3.34 -4.78
CA GLU A 79 12.42 3.38 -5.41
C GLU A 79 12.76 4.80 -5.89
N ARG A 80 11.81 5.49 -6.55
CA ARG A 80 12.01 6.86 -7.02
C ARG A 80 12.30 7.83 -5.87
N LEU A 81 11.62 7.67 -4.72
CA LEU A 81 11.78 8.53 -3.55
C LEU A 81 13.04 8.17 -2.72
N ASN A 82 13.35 6.89 -2.60
CA ASN A 82 14.50 6.37 -1.84
C ASN A 82 15.82 6.48 -2.64
N GLY A 83 15.75 6.57 -3.97
CA GLY A 83 16.91 6.59 -4.87
C GLY A 83 17.58 5.23 -5.07
N THR A 84 17.08 4.18 -4.41
CA THR A 84 17.53 2.79 -4.58
C THR A 84 16.33 1.84 -4.50
N PRO A 85 16.36 0.70 -5.22
CA PRO A 85 15.30 -0.31 -5.16
C PRO A 85 15.07 -0.81 -3.73
N ILE A 86 13.80 -1.01 -3.37
CA ILE A 86 13.42 -1.65 -2.11
C ILE A 86 13.09 -3.11 -2.41
N ASP A 87 13.79 -4.04 -1.76
CA ASP A 87 13.50 -5.46 -1.85
C ASP A 87 12.39 -5.84 -0.86
N PRO A 88 11.17 -6.18 -1.31
CA PRO A 88 10.10 -6.62 -0.43
C PRO A 88 10.34 -8.01 0.17
N LEU A 89 11.33 -8.76 -0.34
CA LEU A 89 11.79 -10.04 0.18
C LEU A 89 13.14 -9.93 0.90
N ASP A 90 13.51 -8.71 1.33
CA ASP A 90 14.71 -8.50 2.14
C ASP A 90 14.65 -9.44 3.37
N PRO A 91 15.73 -10.18 3.69
CA PRO A 91 15.76 -11.13 4.81
C PRO A 91 15.28 -10.55 6.15
N ARG A 92 15.34 -9.23 6.35
CA ARG A 92 14.79 -8.56 7.54
C ARG A 92 13.28 -8.78 7.74
N TYR A 93 12.54 -9.18 6.70
CA TYR A 93 11.09 -9.43 6.75
C TYR A 93 10.73 -10.91 6.73
N LEU A 94 11.70 -11.80 6.57
CA LEU A 94 11.46 -13.24 6.34
C LEU A 94 11.74 -14.11 7.57
N ASN A 95 12.30 -13.53 8.63
CA ASN A 95 12.65 -14.25 9.85
C ASN A 95 11.59 -14.02 10.94
N ASP A 96 11.28 -15.07 11.70
CA ASP A 96 10.27 -15.08 12.77
C ASP A 96 10.82 -14.65 14.16
N ASP A 97 12.01 -14.04 14.22
CA ASP A 97 12.68 -13.66 15.48
C ASP A 97 12.00 -12.50 16.22
#